data_AF-A0A564WCJ0-F1
#
_entry.id   AF-A0A564WCJ0-F1
#
_cell.length_a   1.000
_cell.length_b   1.000
_cell.length_c   1.000
_cell.angle_alpha   90.00
_cell.angle_beta   90.00
_cell.angle_gamma   90.00
#
_symmetry.space_group_name_H-M   'P 1'
#
loop_
_entity.id
_entity.type
_entity.pdbx_description
1 polymer ?
#
loop_
_entity_poly.entity_id
_entity_poly.type
_entity_poly.pdbx_seq_one_letter_code
_entity_poly.pdbx_strand_id
1 'polypeptide(L)'
;MTEGYDVTKPLCVTRRTLLSAGLASLIPLPSAAAEEAIIPRIIAERAGYVRIAPDDVLAFARDWWRARDASDHHKAPVIEFLLNAPRLYFSPLVRCLLPASTARGIDVFERKVTTDFLLSTRFFDDPGSERPLSYDGLDQACGNPFAEF
;
A
#
# COMPACT_ATOMS: atom_id res chain seq x y z
N MET A 1 -4.16 19.46 41.36
CA MET A 1 -3.07 19.36 40.37
C MET A 1 -3.22 18.00 39.72
N THR A 2 -3.56 18.01 38.43
CA THR A 2 -3.99 16.87 37.62
C THR A 2 -2.80 16.05 37.13
N GLU A 3 -2.71 14.79 37.54
CA GLU A 3 -1.78 13.81 36.97
C GLU A 3 -2.33 13.21 35.67
N GLY A 4 -1.41 12.89 34.77
CA GLY A 4 -1.61 12.69 33.35
C GLY A 4 -2.42 11.46 32.99
N TYR A 5 -3.24 11.62 31.96
CA TYR A 5 -3.80 10.53 31.17
C TYR A 5 -2.66 9.80 30.45
N ASP A 6 -2.41 8.55 30.82
CA ASP A 6 -1.55 7.64 30.06
C ASP A 6 -2.31 7.16 28.82
N VAL A 7 -1.75 7.48 27.66
CA VAL A 7 -2.33 7.23 26.34
C VAL A 7 -2.19 5.75 26.02
N THR A 8 -3.34 5.09 25.93
CA THR A 8 -3.64 3.84 25.20
C THR A 8 -2.50 3.29 24.33
N LYS A 9 -1.64 2.44 24.92
CA LYS A 9 -0.83 1.50 24.16
C LYS A 9 -1.75 0.39 23.65
N PRO A 10 -1.79 0.08 22.34
CA PRO A 10 -2.55 -1.06 21.86
C PRO A 10 -1.95 -2.35 22.46
N LEU A 11 -2.79 -3.05 23.22
CA LEU A 11 -2.49 -4.37 23.78
C LEU A 11 -2.27 -5.35 22.64
N CYS A 12 -1.00 -5.55 22.24
CA CYS A 12 -0.61 -6.69 21.42
C CYS A 12 -0.87 -7.97 22.23
N VAL A 13 -2.02 -8.58 21.96
CA VAL A 13 -2.48 -9.83 22.56
C VAL A 13 -1.42 -10.92 22.40
N THR A 14 -1.19 -11.64 23.50
CA THR A 14 -0.13 -12.61 23.74
C THR A 14 -0.04 -13.70 22.65
N ARG A 15 1.18 -13.91 22.12
CA ARG A 15 1.60 -14.82 21.02
C ARG A 15 1.09 -16.27 21.03
N ARG A 16 0.46 -16.76 22.11
CA ARG A 16 0.23 -18.21 22.31
C ARG A 16 -1.17 -18.71 21.91
N THR A 17 -2.14 -17.84 21.67
CA THR A 17 -3.55 -18.26 21.58
C THR A 17 -4.15 -18.29 20.17
N LEU A 18 -3.38 -17.97 19.11
CA LEU A 18 -3.92 -17.76 17.74
C LEU A 18 -3.56 -18.85 16.72
N LEU A 19 -3.10 -20.03 17.15
CA LEU A 19 -2.58 -21.06 16.23
C LEU A 19 -3.62 -22.05 15.67
N SER A 20 -4.91 -21.97 16.04
CA SER A 20 -5.88 -23.03 15.71
C SER A 20 -7.06 -22.66 14.80
N ALA A 21 -7.18 -21.41 14.31
CA ALA A 21 -8.39 -21.00 13.57
C ALA A 21 -8.18 -20.36 12.17
N GLY A 22 -6.95 -20.28 11.64
CA GLY A 22 -6.67 -19.44 10.47
C GLY A 22 -6.24 -20.12 9.17
N LEU A 23 -6.13 -21.45 9.10
CA LEU A 23 -5.44 -22.12 7.98
C LEU A 23 -6.29 -22.34 6.72
N ALA A 24 -7.61 -22.11 6.78
CA ALA A 24 -8.50 -22.38 5.64
C ALA A 24 -8.56 -21.24 4.58
N SER A 25 -7.91 -20.08 4.82
CA SER A 25 -7.97 -18.93 3.90
C SER A 25 -6.71 -18.71 3.06
N LEU A 26 -5.70 -19.58 3.19
CA LEU A 26 -4.40 -19.54 2.49
C LEU A 26 -4.46 -20.04 1.04
N ILE A 27 -5.64 -20.04 0.40
CA ILE A 27 -5.70 -20.33 -1.03
C ILE A 27 -4.95 -19.19 -1.73
N PRO A 28 -3.82 -19.47 -2.42
CA PRO A 28 -3.13 -18.45 -3.18
C PRO A 28 -4.10 -17.89 -4.22
N LEU A 29 -4.26 -16.57 -4.23
CA LEU A 29 -4.95 -15.93 -5.34
C LEU A 29 -4.07 -16.08 -6.58
N PRO A 30 -4.66 -16.29 -7.78
CA PRO A 30 -3.88 -16.20 -9.01
C PRO A 30 -3.17 -14.83 -9.03
N SER A 31 -1.89 -14.79 -9.40
CA SER A 31 -1.02 -13.62 -9.24
C SER A 31 -1.64 -12.34 -9.82
N ALA A 32 -2.30 -12.43 -10.98
CA ALA A 32 -3.01 -11.32 -11.59
C ALA A 32 -4.10 -10.72 -10.69
N ALA A 33 -4.87 -11.54 -9.97
CA ALA A 33 -5.89 -11.05 -9.04
C ALA A 33 -5.29 -10.46 -7.75
N ALA A 34 -4.09 -10.91 -7.36
CA ALA A 34 -3.35 -10.32 -6.25
C ALA A 34 -2.77 -8.96 -6.65
N GLU A 35 -2.17 -8.85 -7.84
CA GLU A 35 -1.65 -7.61 -8.42
C GLU A 35 -2.74 -6.54 -8.51
N GLU A 36 -3.92 -6.90 -9.03
CA GLU A 36 -5.06 -6.00 -9.15
C GLU A 36 -5.62 -5.53 -7.79
N ALA A 37 -5.39 -6.27 -6.70
CA ALA A 37 -5.91 -5.93 -5.38
C ALA A 37 -4.91 -5.15 -4.50
N ILE A 38 -3.60 -5.37 -4.67
CA ILE A 38 -2.60 -4.82 -3.74
C ILE A 38 -2.52 -3.30 -3.83
N ILE A 39 -2.32 -2.75 -5.02
CA ILE A 39 -2.10 -1.31 -5.22
C ILE A 39 -3.35 -0.49 -4.85
N PRO A 40 -4.57 -0.82 -5.29
CA PRO A 40 -5.76 -0.08 -4.89
C PRO A 40 -5.99 -0.07 -3.38
N ARG A 41 -5.66 -1.19 -2.71
CA ARG A 41 -5.80 -1.29 -1.26
C ARG A 41 -4.77 -0.43 -0.53
N ILE A 42 -3.53 -0.38 -1.01
CA ILE A 42 -2.50 0.53 -0.48
C ILE A 42 -2.95 1.99 -0.60
N ILE A 43 -3.46 2.38 -1.77
CA ILE A 43 -3.95 3.75 -2.00
C ILE A 43 -5.13 4.07 -1.06
N ALA A 44 -6.08 3.14 -0.90
CA ALA A 44 -7.20 3.33 0.03
C ALA A 44 -6.74 3.50 1.49
N GLU A 45 -5.70 2.79 1.92
CA GLU A 45 -5.16 2.88 3.28
C GLU A 45 -4.25 4.09 3.51
N ARG A 46 -3.41 4.45 2.53
CA ARG A 46 -2.36 5.48 2.66
C ARG A 46 -2.75 6.85 2.11
N ALA A 47 -3.64 6.90 1.12
CA ALA A 47 -4.15 8.12 0.49
C ALA A 47 -5.67 8.28 0.66
N GLY A 48 -6.30 7.58 1.62
CA GLY A 48 -7.74 7.66 1.88
C GLY A 48 -8.26 9.04 2.32
N TYR A 49 -7.36 10.00 2.58
CA TYR A 49 -7.71 11.40 2.82
C TYR A 49 -7.99 12.19 1.53
N VAL A 50 -7.73 11.60 0.37
CA VAL A 50 -7.94 12.21 -0.94
C VAL A 50 -9.18 11.60 -1.61
N ARG A 51 -9.98 12.44 -2.28
CA ARG A 51 -11.09 11.97 -3.12
C ARG A 51 -10.58 11.63 -4.52
N ILE A 52 -10.70 10.37 -4.93
CA ILE A 52 -10.30 9.87 -6.26
C ILE A 52 -11.38 8.91 -6.76
N ALA A 53 -11.61 8.87 -8.08
CA ALA A 53 -12.50 7.90 -8.68
C ALA A 53 -11.89 6.49 -8.66
N PRO A 54 -12.66 5.43 -8.36
CA PRO A 54 -12.14 4.05 -8.34
C PRO A 54 -11.45 3.63 -9.65
N ASP A 55 -11.95 4.11 -10.79
CA ASP A 55 -11.39 3.81 -12.12
C ASP A 55 -9.97 4.39 -12.30
N ASP A 56 -9.68 5.55 -11.70
CA ASP A 56 -8.35 6.17 -11.74
C ASP A 56 -7.35 5.39 -10.89
N VAL A 57 -7.79 4.87 -9.74
CA VAL A 57 -6.97 3.99 -8.89
C VAL A 57 -6.62 2.70 -9.65
N LEU A 58 -7.58 2.12 -10.37
CA LEU A 58 -7.37 0.92 -11.18
C LEU A 58 -6.49 1.20 -12.41
N ALA A 59 -6.63 2.37 -13.03
CA ALA A 59 -5.77 2.80 -14.13
C ALA A 59 -4.31 2.92 -13.66
N PHE A 60 -4.07 3.63 -12.55
CA PHE A 60 -2.75 3.72 -11.94
C PHE A 60 -2.18 2.34 -11.58
N ALA A 61 -2.96 1.47 -10.95
CA ALA A 61 -2.49 0.14 -10.58
C ALA A 61 -1.98 -0.65 -11.79
N ARG A 62 -2.70 -0.61 -12.92
CA ARG A 62 -2.28 -1.28 -14.16
C ARG A 62 -0.99 -0.70 -14.72
N ASP A 63 -0.87 0.63 -14.76
CA ASP A 63 0.32 1.27 -15.31
C ASP A 63 1.54 1.06 -14.40
N TRP A 64 1.36 1.09 -13.09
CA TRP A 64 2.40 0.82 -12.11
C TRP A 64 2.96 -0.60 -12.26
N TRP A 65 2.09 -1.61 -12.41
CA TRP A 65 2.52 -2.99 -12.65
C TRP A 65 3.24 -3.15 -14.00
N ARG A 66 2.76 -2.51 -15.07
CA ARG A 66 3.44 -2.53 -16.38
C ARG A 66 4.83 -1.90 -16.34
N ALA A 67 4.95 -0.72 -15.72
CA ALA A 67 6.23 -0.03 -15.57
C ALA A 67 7.21 -0.84 -14.72
N ARG A 68 6.70 -1.52 -13.70
CA ARG A 68 7.48 -2.46 -12.89
C ARG A 68 7.94 -3.66 -13.71
N ASP A 69 7.08 -4.33 -14.46
CA ASP A 69 7.44 -5.51 -15.26
C ASP A 69 8.47 -5.18 -16.34
N ALA A 70 8.45 -3.95 -16.86
CA ALA A 70 9.46 -3.44 -17.80
C ALA A 70 10.83 -3.18 -17.13
N SER A 71 10.89 -3.13 -15.79
CA SER A 71 12.11 -2.91 -15.02
C SER A 71 12.55 -4.19 -14.30
N ASP A 72 13.86 -4.41 -14.14
CA ASP A 72 14.38 -5.56 -13.38
C ASP A 72 14.02 -5.53 -11.85
N HIS A 73 13.18 -4.57 -11.43
CA HIS A 73 12.66 -4.42 -10.06
C HIS A 73 11.64 -5.50 -9.66
N HIS A 74 11.26 -6.40 -10.58
CA HIS A 74 10.36 -7.52 -10.32
C HIS A 74 10.83 -8.44 -9.18
N LYS A 75 12.14 -8.44 -8.85
CA LYS A 75 12.76 -9.31 -7.83
C LYS A 75 12.75 -8.78 -6.39
N ALA A 76 12.11 -7.64 -6.12
CA ALA A 76 12.07 -7.15 -4.74
C ALA A 76 11.31 -8.15 -3.83
N PRO A 77 11.96 -8.74 -2.80
CA PRO A 77 11.39 -9.83 -1.99
C PRO A 77 10.06 -9.48 -1.30
N VAL A 78 9.85 -8.18 -1.08
CA VAL A 78 8.61 -7.65 -0.50
C VAL A 78 7.42 -7.91 -1.42
N ILE A 79 7.56 -7.70 -2.73
CA ILE A 79 6.44 -7.90 -3.65
C ILE A 79 6.14 -9.38 -3.84
N GLU A 80 7.17 -10.22 -3.94
CA GLU A 80 6.96 -11.67 -3.98
C GLU A 80 6.20 -12.16 -2.75
N PHE A 81 6.54 -11.63 -1.56
CA PHE A 81 5.77 -11.89 -0.35
C PHE A 81 4.31 -11.42 -0.45
N LEU A 82 4.07 -10.20 -0.95
CA LEU A 82 2.73 -9.63 -1.11
C LEU A 82 1.87 -10.42 -2.11
N LEU A 83 2.45 -10.89 -3.21
CA LEU A 83 1.77 -11.67 -4.24
C LEU A 83 1.43 -13.09 -3.77
N ASN A 84 2.32 -13.72 -3.02
CA ASN A 84 2.09 -15.08 -2.50
C ASN A 84 1.13 -15.09 -1.30
N ALA A 85 0.99 -13.97 -0.59
CA ALA A 85 0.21 -13.88 0.64
C ALA A 85 -0.59 -12.58 0.80
N PRO A 86 -1.40 -12.17 -0.20
CA PRO A 86 -2.07 -10.86 -0.22
C PRO A 86 -3.03 -10.69 0.97
N ARG A 87 -3.78 -11.74 1.33
CA ARG A 87 -4.70 -11.72 2.48
C ARG A 87 -4.00 -11.58 3.82
N LEU A 88 -2.78 -12.13 3.93
CA LEU A 88 -1.99 -12.06 5.16
C LEU A 88 -1.43 -10.65 5.35
N TYR A 89 -1.00 -10.00 4.27
CA TYR A 89 -0.49 -8.64 4.33
C TYR A 89 -1.51 -7.63 4.90
N PHE A 90 -2.79 -7.73 4.51
CA PHE A 90 -3.83 -6.80 4.97
C PHE A 90 -4.37 -7.10 6.37
N SER A 91 -3.93 -8.18 7.01
CA SER A 91 -4.34 -8.48 8.39
C SER A 91 -3.49 -7.67 9.39
N PRO A 92 -4.10 -6.80 10.21
CA PRO A 92 -3.37 -6.03 11.22
C PRO A 92 -2.57 -6.92 12.19
N LEU A 93 -3.11 -8.10 12.51
CA LEU A 93 -2.47 -9.08 13.37
C LEU A 93 -1.21 -9.68 12.74
N VAL A 94 -1.25 -9.94 11.44
CA VAL A 94 -0.11 -10.51 10.73
C VAL A 94 1.00 -9.48 10.56
N ARG A 95 0.66 -8.21 10.28
CA ARG A 95 1.65 -7.12 10.19
C ARG A 95 2.48 -7.01 11.48
N CYS A 96 1.87 -7.24 12.65
CA CYS A 96 2.57 -7.28 13.94
C CYS A 96 3.51 -8.48 14.13
N LEU A 97 3.34 -9.55 13.35
CA LEU A 97 4.14 -10.78 13.43
C LEU A 97 5.27 -10.82 12.39
N LEU A 98 5.31 -9.86 11.46
CA LEU A 98 6.35 -9.80 10.44
C LEU A 98 7.72 -9.48 11.05
N PRO A 99 8.81 -10.05 10.51
CA PRO A 99 10.16 -9.61 10.83
C PRO A 99 10.31 -8.10 10.58
N ALA A 100 11.08 -7.40 11.41
CA ALA A 100 11.25 -5.95 11.32
C ALA A 100 11.79 -5.49 9.94
N SER A 101 12.65 -6.29 9.30
CA SER A 101 13.15 -6.04 7.95
C SER A 101 12.05 -6.11 6.90
N THR A 102 11.18 -7.12 6.96
CA THR A 102 10.03 -7.27 6.07
C THR A 102 9.02 -6.14 6.28
N ALA A 103 8.70 -5.82 7.53
CA ALA A 103 7.79 -4.72 7.86
C ALA A 103 8.32 -3.37 7.33
N ARG A 104 9.63 -3.11 7.45
CA ARG A 104 10.26 -1.92 6.88
C ARG A 104 10.22 -1.92 5.35
N GLY A 105 10.51 -3.05 4.71
CA GLY A 105 10.45 -3.16 3.25
C GLY A 105 9.04 -2.91 2.70
N ILE A 106 8.02 -3.41 3.40
CA ILE A 106 6.61 -3.14 3.12
C ILE A 106 6.28 -1.66 3.28
N ASP A 107 6.72 -1.00 4.37
CA ASP A 107 6.48 0.43 4.57
C ASP A 107 7.14 1.28 3.47
N VAL A 108 8.36 0.96 3.08
CA VAL A 108 9.06 1.62 1.96
C VAL A 108 8.30 1.42 0.65
N PHE A 109 7.82 0.21 0.40
CA PHE A 109 7.02 -0.10 -0.78
C PHE A 109 5.71 0.70 -0.82
N GLU A 110 4.94 0.69 0.28
CA GLU A 110 3.69 1.44 0.38
C GLU A 110 3.90 2.93 0.20
N ARG A 111 4.95 3.50 0.80
CA ARG A 111 5.31 4.91 0.62
C ARG A 111 5.61 5.20 -0.84
N LYS A 112 6.45 4.38 -1.48
CA LYS A 112 6.78 4.56 -2.90
C LYS A 112 5.53 4.52 -3.78
N VAL A 113 4.69 3.50 -3.65
CA VAL A 113 3.42 3.40 -4.42
C VAL A 113 2.54 4.61 -4.20
N THR A 114 2.39 5.05 -2.95
CA THR A 114 1.55 6.21 -2.60
C THR A 114 2.13 7.50 -3.17
N THR A 115 3.46 7.68 -3.10
CA THR A 115 4.17 8.82 -3.65
C THR A 115 4.04 8.86 -5.18
N ASP A 116 4.34 7.76 -5.87
CA ASP A 116 4.19 7.64 -7.33
C ASP A 116 2.75 7.98 -7.76
N PHE A 117 1.76 7.51 -6.99
CA PHE A 117 0.35 7.82 -7.21
C PHE A 117 0.06 9.33 -7.05
N LEU A 118 0.46 9.95 -5.94
CA LEU A 118 0.21 11.38 -5.72
C LEU A 118 0.93 12.26 -6.75
N LEU A 119 2.15 11.88 -7.16
CA LEU A 119 2.94 12.59 -8.16
C LEU A 119 2.36 12.45 -9.58
N SER A 120 1.63 11.38 -9.87
CA SER A 120 0.91 11.15 -11.14
C SER A 120 -0.52 11.72 -11.15
N THR A 121 -0.83 12.55 -10.15
CA THR A 121 -2.08 13.31 -10.04
C THR A 121 -1.75 14.80 -9.82
N ARG A 122 -2.77 15.65 -9.85
CA ARG A 122 -2.62 17.10 -9.56
C ARG A 122 -2.61 17.46 -8.08
N PHE A 123 -2.34 16.49 -7.20
CA PHE A 123 -2.42 16.67 -5.75
C PHE A 123 -1.59 17.87 -5.25
N PHE A 124 -0.40 18.07 -5.82
CA PHE A 124 0.54 19.11 -5.38
C PHE A 124 0.24 20.49 -5.98
N ASP A 125 -0.52 20.57 -7.07
CA ASP A 125 -0.91 21.83 -7.71
C ASP A 125 -2.08 22.51 -6.98
N ASP A 126 -2.98 21.71 -6.39
CA ASP A 126 -4.15 22.19 -5.63
C ASP A 126 -4.39 21.35 -4.35
N PRO A 127 -3.50 21.46 -3.35
CA PRO A 127 -3.61 20.69 -2.11
C PRO A 127 -4.81 21.19 -1.30
N GLY A 128 -5.89 20.40 -1.27
CA GLY A 128 -7.11 20.72 -0.53
C GLY A 128 -8.33 21.02 -1.40
N SER A 129 -8.22 20.86 -2.72
CA SER A 129 -9.39 20.87 -3.62
C SER A 129 -10.45 19.87 -3.15
N GLU A 130 -11.71 20.30 -3.06
CA GLU A 130 -12.83 19.37 -2.83
C GLU A 130 -13.13 18.51 -4.07
N ARG A 131 -12.55 18.86 -5.21
CA ARG A 131 -12.69 18.14 -6.47
C ARG A 131 -11.95 16.81 -6.39
N PRO A 132 -12.52 15.73 -6.95
CA PRO A 132 -11.78 14.49 -7.08
C PRO A 132 -10.50 14.70 -7.89
N LEU A 133 -9.38 14.14 -7.44
CA LEU A 133 -8.17 14.11 -8.26
C LEU A 133 -8.40 13.19 -9.46
N SER A 134 -7.85 13.60 -10.60
CA SER A 134 -7.69 12.75 -11.78
C SER A 134 -6.29 12.13 -11.77
N TYR A 135 -6.21 10.89 -12.23
CA TYR A 135 -4.95 10.25 -12.58
C TYR A 135 -4.55 10.70 -13.99
N ASP A 136 -3.39 11.34 -14.11
CA ASP A 136 -2.92 11.95 -15.35
C ASP A 136 -1.90 11.05 -16.10
N GLY A 137 -1.52 9.91 -15.51
CA GLY A 137 -0.57 8.95 -16.08
C GLY A 137 0.75 8.87 -15.30
N LEU A 138 1.36 7.69 -15.23
CA LEU A 138 2.61 7.48 -14.50
C LEU A 138 3.78 8.31 -15.07
N ASP A 139 3.80 8.52 -16.39
CA ASP A 139 4.83 9.30 -17.08
C ASP A 139 4.75 10.82 -16.77
N GLN A 140 3.59 11.32 -16.32
CA GLN A 140 3.45 12.71 -15.86
C GLN A 140 4.18 12.94 -14.53
N ALA A 141 4.52 11.89 -13.79
CA ALA A 141 5.36 12.02 -12.59
C ALA A 141 6.73 12.63 -12.92
N CYS A 142 7.23 12.48 -14.15
CA CYS A 142 8.45 13.12 -14.66
C CYS A 142 8.34 14.64 -14.84
N GLY A 143 7.12 15.19 -14.88
CA GLY A 143 6.87 16.63 -14.90
C GLY A 143 6.78 17.25 -13.51
N ASN A 144 6.75 16.42 -12.45
CA ASN A 144 6.64 16.89 -11.08
C ASN A 144 8.03 17.25 -10.54
N PRO A 145 8.30 18.52 -10.19
CA PRO A 145 9.62 18.96 -9.72
C PRO A 145 10.03 18.33 -8.37
N PHE A 146 9.13 17.61 -7.70
CA PHE A 146 9.37 16.90 -6.45
C PHE A 146 9.65 15.39 -6.63
N ALA A 147 9.56 14.88 -7.86
CA ALA A 147 9.89 13.50 -8.20
C ALA A 147 11.38 13.40 -8.57
N GLU A 148 12.27 13.31 -7.58
CA GLU A 148 13.65 12.89 -7.86
C GLU A 148 13.67 11.37 -8.12
N PHE A 149 14.04 10.98 -9.34
CA PHE A 149 14.18 9.59 -9.81
C PHE A 149 15.62 9.09 -9.70
#